data_AF-A0A1L7GPF1-F1
#
_entry.id   AF-A0A1L7GPF1-F1
#
_cell.length_a   1.000
_cell.length_b   1.000
_cell.length_c   1.000
_cell.angle_alpha   90.00
_cell.angle_beta   90.00
_cell.angle_gamma   90.00
#
_symmetry.space_group_name_H-M   'P 1'
#
loop_
_entity.id
_entity.type
_entity.pdbx_description
1 polymer ?
#
loop_
_entity_poly.entity_id
_entity_poly.type
_entity_poly.pdbx_seq_one_letter_code
_entity_poly.pdbx_strand_id
1 'polypeptide(L)'
;MFIELYMELRPHHAGPRIIGFRNTFENGQAPPEAYVRHVRDTAPPPGIRRTQELPFGGRRRDLMAAAGVRGPGILLGRRPLGDAVMWLHRNRDPKSTAHGMLVLSVMLCDAARFPALADAMSRIWMTGGRLTDAVGAGKSSNRHQSKGVGAPKKERGPLRGLVSTPYDLRFPSRGSTEQERM
;
A
#
# COMPACT_ATOMS: atom_id res chain seq x y z
N MET A 1 -4.87 -2.75 23.59
CA MET A 1 -5.34 -3.97 22.89
C MET A 1 -4.25 -4.39 21.96
N PHE A 2 -3.76 -5.61 22.09
CA PHE A 2 -2.61 -6.09 21.34
C PHE A 2 -2.94 -7.38 20.62
N ILE A 3 -2.38 -7.51 19.42
CA ILE A 3 -2.43 -8.73 18.63
C ILE A 3 -1.01 -9.05 18.17
N GLU A 4 -0.67 -10.32 18.19
CA GLU A 4 0.48 -10.88 17.53
C GLU A 4 0.03 -11.37 16.15
N LEU A 5 0.78 -11.03 15.10
CA LEU A 5 0.52 -11.47 13.73
C LEU A 5 1.49 -12.58 13.35
N TYR A 6 0.96 -13.66 12.80
CA TYR A 6 1.76 -14.73 12.20
C TYR A 6 1.83 -14.45 10.70
N MET A 7 3.05 -14.32 10.19
CA MET A 7 3.29 -14.03 8.78
C MET A 7 4.11 -15.13 8.13
N GLU A 8 3.70 -15.52 6.93
CA GLU A 8 4.45 -16.39 6.04
C GLU A 8 5.26 -15.51 5.08
N LEU A 9 6.58 -15.73 5.07
CA LEU A 9 7.49 -15.11 4.12
C LEU A 9 7.58 -16.03 2.90
N ARG A 10 7.06 -15.56 1.77
CA ARG A 10 6.97 -16.36 0.54
C ARG A 10 8.11 -16.02 -0.42
N PRO A 11 8.64 -17.01 -1.16
CA PRO A 11 9.64 -16.75 -2.18
C PRO A 11 9.14 -15.77 -3.25
N HIS A 12 10.06 -14.98 -3.80
CA HIS A 12 10.02 -14.24 -5.08
C HIS A 12 8.63 -13.78 -5.56
N HIS A 13 8.43 -12.45 -5.56
CA HIS A 13 7.23 -11.74 -6.03
C HIS A 13 5.90 -12.05 -5.34
N ALA A 14 5.78 -13.07 -4.48
CA ALA A 14 4.54 -13.32 -3.75
C ALA A 14 4.34 -12.35 -2.56
N GLY A 15 5.44 -11.85 -1.98
CA GLY A 15 5.43 -10.95 -0.82
C GLY A 15 5.02 -11.65 0.48
N PRO A 16 5.24 -10.97 1.64
CA PRO A 16 4.80 -11.48 2.93
C PRO A 16 3.28 -11.63 2.95
N ARG A 17 2.78 -12.53 3.78
CA ARG A 17 1.35 -12.79 3.92
C ARG A 17 1.01 -13.03 5.38
N ILE A 18 -0.06 -12.40 5.87
CA ILE A 18 -0.61 -12.73 7.18
C ILE A 18 -1.35 -14.07 7.08
N ILE A 19 -0.93 -15.03 7.88
CA ILE A 19 -1.52 -16.38 7.94
C ILE A 19 -2.33 -16.60 9.21
N GLY A 20 -2.14 -15.76 10.23
CA GLY A 20 -2.91 -15.85 11.45
C GLY A 20 -2.63 -14.73 12.43
N PHE A 21 -3.31 -14.78 13.57
CA PHE A 21 -3.13 -13.84 14.66
C PHE A 21 -3.50 -14.45 16.02
N ARG A 22 -3.02 -13.83 17.09
CA ARG A 22 -3.35 -14.18 18.47
C ARG A 22 -3.48 -12.92 19.31
N ASN A 23 -4.37 -12.94 20.29
CA ASN A 23 -4.49 -11.83 21.24
C ASN A 23 -3.34 -11.90 22.25
N THR A 24 -2.75 -10.75 22.56
CA THR A 24 -1.67 -10.64 23.54
C THR A 24 -1.97 -9.52 24.54
N PHE A 25 -1.28 -9.57 25.67
CA PHE A 25 -1.13 -8.46 26.59
C PHE A 25 -0.13 -7.43 26.03
N GLU A 26 -0.06 -6.27 26.68
CA GLU A 26 0.86 -5.18 26.29
C GLU A 26 2.33 -5.60 26.31
N ASN A 27 2.70 -6.48 27.23
CA ASN A 27 4.05 -7.04 27.32
C ASN A 27 4.33 -8.13 26.26
N GLY A 28 3.43 -8.34 25.31
CA GLY A 28 3.54 -9.35 24.25
C GLY A 28 3.23 -10.79 24.68
N GLN A 29 2.98 -11.04 25.97
CA GLN A 29 2.60 -12.37 26.44
C GLN A 29 1.19 -12.71 25.97
N ALA A 30 0.99 -13.94 25.49
CA ALA A 30 -0.33 -14.44 25.18
C ALA A 30 -0.98 -15.04 26.42
N PRO A 31 -2.27 -14.77 26.68
CA PRO A 31 -3.03 -15.52 27.67
C PRO A 31 -2.90 -17.03 27.44
N PRO A 32 -2.84 -17.87 28.49
CA PRO A 32 -2.74 -19.32 28.34
C PRO A 32 -3.87 -19.90 27.46
N GLU A 33 -5.05 -19.30 27.48
CA GLU A 33 -6.25 -19.68 26.73
C GLU A 33 -6.27 -19.14 25.29
N ALA A 34 -5.30 -18.32 24.89
CA ALA A 34 -5.33 -17.66 23.61
C ALA A 34 -5.00 -18.62 22.46
N TYR A 35 -6.02 -18.90 21.64
CA TYR A 35 -5.87 -19.61 20.38
C TYR A 35 -5.17 -18.72 19.35
N VAL A 36 -4.21 -19.31 18.62
CA VAL A 36 -3.77 -18.76 17.34
C VAL A 36 -4.84 -19.06 16.31
N ARG A 37 -5.41 -18.01 15.75
CA ARG A 37 -6.40 -18.11 14.67
C ARG A 37 -5.67 -18.03 13.35
N HIS A 38 -5.78 -19.04 12.51
CA HIS A 38 -5.10 -19.07 11.21
C HIS A 38 -6.09 -19.29 10.07
N VAL A 39 -5.75 -18.80 8.89
CA VAL A 39 -6.59 -18.95 7.69
C VAL A 39 -6.58 -20.40 7.20
N ARG A 40 -7.69 -20.84 6.62
CA ARG A 40 -7.91 -22.25 6.22
C ARG A 40 -6.99 -22.78 5.15
N ASP A 41 -6.41 -21.90 4.34
CA ASP A 41 -5.54 -22.29 3.22
C ASP A 41 -4.06 -22.31 3.62
N THR A 42 -3.76 -22.34 4.92
CA THR A 42 -2.41 -22.46 5.48
C THR A 42 -2.40 -23.40 6.66
N ALA A 43 -1.32 -24.17 6.79
CA ALA A 43 -1.09 -25.01 7.96
C ALA A 43 -0.99 -24.14 9.22
N PRO A 44 -1.41 -24.68 10.39
CA PRO A 44 -1.20 -24.01 11.67
C PRO A 44 0.29 -23.69 11.88
N PRO A 45 0.64 -22.53 12.46
CA PRO A 45 2.02 -22.20 12.77
C PRO A 45 2.68 -23.28 13.65
N PRO A 46 3.90 -23.74 13.31
CA PRO A 46 4.56 -24.82 14.03
C PRO A 46 4.85 -24.43 15.48
N GLY A 47 4.84 -25.42 16.39
CA GLY A 47 5.11 -25.20 17.81
C GLY A 47 3.94 -24.60 18.61
N ILE A 48 2.82 -24.27 17.97
CA ILE A 48 1.62 -23.77 18.64
C ILE A 48 0.64 -24.93 18.87
N ARG A 49 0.33 -25.23 20.13
CA ARG A 49 -0.62 -26.30 20.49
C ARG A 49 -2.09 -25.92 20.34
N ARG A 50 -2.44 -24.65 20.58
CA ARG A 50 -3.82 -24.15 20.57
C ARG A 50 -4.07 -23.33 19.33
N THR A 51 -4.62 -23.96 18.30
CA THR A 51 -4.94 -23.32 17.03
C THR A 51 -6.41 -23.41 16.71
N GLN A 52 -6.92 -22.43 15.98
CA GLN A 52 -8.27 -22.40 15.47
C GLN A 52 -8.24 -21.98 14.00
N GLU A 53 -8.85 -22.77 13.14
CA GLU A 53 -8.98 -22.43 11.74
C GLU A 53 -10.11 -21.42 11.52
N LEU A 54 -9.84 -20.37 10.73
CA LEU A 54 -10.82 -19.38 10.30
C LEU A 54 -11.60 -19.89 9.09
N PRO A 55 -12.88 -19.53 8.93
CA PRO A 55 -13.73 -20.07 7.86
C PRO A 55 -13.39 -19.53 6.45
N PHE A 56 -12.29 -18.80 6.30
CA PHE A 56 -11.87 -18.15 5.06
C PHE A 56 -10.37 -18.29 4.83
N GLY A 57 -9.97 -18.14 3.57
CA GLY A 57 -8.57 -18.10 3.17
C GLY A 57 -7.95 -16.72 3.37
N GLY A 58 -6.63 -16.66 3.49
CA GLY A 58 -5.88 -15.41 3.67
C GLY A 58 -5.39 -14.77 2.37
N ARG A 59 -5.76 -15.28 1.21
CA ARG A 59 -5.49 -14.59 -0.06
C ARG A 59 -6.41 -13.38 -0.15
N ARG A 60 -5.92 -12.29 -0.78
CA ARG A 60 -6.69 -11.05 -0.92
C ARG A 60 -8.11 -11.26 -1.46
N ARG A 61 -8.28 -12.13 -2.47
CA ARG A 61 -9.59 -12.46 -3.05
C ARG A 61 -10.53 -13.13 -2.03
N ASP A 62 -9.99 -14.03 -1.21
CA ASP A 62 -10.76 -14.80 -0.23
C ASP A 62 -11.18 -13.89 0.94
N LEU A 63 -10.26 -13.02 1.39
CA LEU A 63 -10.53 -11.99 2.39
C LEU A 63 -11.57 -10.98 1.91
N MET A 64 -11.49 -10.49 0.67
CA MET A 64 -12.49 -9.60 0.09
C MET A 64 -13.87 -10.26 0.03
N ALA A 65 -13.93 -11.52 -0.42
CA ALA A 65 -15.17 -12.28 -0.46
C ALA A 65 -15.78 -12.47 0.93
N ALA A 66 -14.98 -12.90 1.92
CA ALA A 66 -15.43 -13.13 3.28
C ALA A 66 -15.84 -11.83 4.00
N ALA A 67 -15.15 -10.73 3.74
CA ALA A 67 -15.50 -9.40 4.25
C ALA A 67 -16.71 -8.77 3.53
N GLY A 68 -17.12 -9.32 2.38
CA GLY A 68 -18.19 -8.75 1.55
C GLY A 68 -17.84 -7.36 1.00
N VAL A 69 -16.56 -7.11 0.69
CA VAL A 69 -16.07 -5.82 0.17
C VAL A 69 -15.46 -5.97 -1.21
N ARG A 70 -15.61 -4.94 -2.05
CA ARG A 70 -14.90 -4.81 -3.33
C ARG A 70 -13.61 -4.00 -3.12
N GLY A 71 -12.59 -4.20 -3.97
CA GLY A 71 -11.28 -3.54 -3.85
C GLY A 71 -11.30 -2.01 -3.59
N PRO A 72 -12.12 -1.21 -4.29
CA PRO A 72 -12.27 0.24 -4.04
C PRO A 72 -12.96 0.60 -2.72
N GLY A 73 -13.56 -0.38 -2.05
CA GLY A 73 -14.26 -0.25 -0.77
C GLY A 73 -13.35 -0.29 0.45
N ILE A 74 -12.04 -0.54 0.28
CA ILE A 74 -11.12 -0.70 1.40
C ILE A 74 -10.67 0.68 1.88
N LEU A 75 -11.02 1.00 3.13
CA LEU A 75 -10.56 2.18 3.84
C LEU A 75 -9.20 1.90 4.46
N LEU A 76 -8.29 2.86 4.33
CA LEU A 76 -6.91 2.79 4.80
C LEU A 76 -6.58 4.05 5.62
N GLY A 77 -5.59 3.95 6.50
CA GLY A 77 -5.14 5.03 7.38
C GLY A 77 -5.09 4.59 8.84
N ARG A 78 -4.72 5.51 9.73
CA ARG A 78 -4.51 5.24 11.16
C ARG A 78 -5.76 4.67 11.84
N ARG A 79 -6.92 5.25 11.57
CA ARG A 79 -8.20 4.80 12.17
C ARG A 79 -8.62 3.43 11.63
N PRO A 80 -8.70 3.18 10.30
CA PRO A 80 -8.96 1.84 9.78
C PRO A 80 -7.99 0.76 10.29
N LEU A 81 -6.70 1.09 10.48
CA LEU A 81 -5.73 0.18 11.08
C LEU A 81 -6.08 -0.18 12.53
N GLY A 82 -6.44 0.82 13.34
CA GLY A 82 -6.89 0.60 14.73
C GLY A 82 -8.17 -0.22 14.80
N ASP A 83 -9.15 0.06 13.93
CA ASP A 83 -10.40 -0.70 13.84
C ASP A 83 -10.14 -2.16 13.43
N ALA A 84 -9.20 -2.40 12.51
CA ALA A 84 -8.77 -3.73 12.11
C ALA A 84 -8.19 -4.53 13.28
N VAL A 85 -7.32 -3.93 14.09
CA VAL A 85 -6.78 -4.56 15.31
C VAL A 85 -7.91 -4.88 16.29
N MET A 86 -8.88 -3.98 16.46
CA MET A 86 -10.04 -4.21 17.32
C MET A 86 -10.93 -5.35 16.84
N TRP A 87 -11.16 -5.49 15.53
CA TRP A 87 -11.93 -6.60 14.97
C TRP A 87 -11.23 -7.94 15.18
N LEU A 88 -9.93 -8.00 14.95
CA LEU A 88 -9.13 -9.21 15.23
C LEU A 88 -9.16 -9.54 16.72
N HIS A 89 -8.98 -8.55 17.59
CA HIS A 89 -8.98 -8.78 19.02
C HIS A 89 -10.33 -9.33 19.52
N ARG A 90 -11.45 -8.82 18.99
CA ARG A 90 -12.80 -9.29 19.35
C ARG A 90 -13.14 -10.64 18.74
N ASN A 91 -12.77 -10.89 17.47
CA ASN A 91 -13.03 -12.11 16.72
C ASN A 91 -14.44 -12.70 16.93
N ARG A 92 -15.49 -11.86 16.92
CA ARG A 92 -16.88 -12.32 17.12
C ARG A 92 -17.59 -12.68 15.82
N ASP A 93 -17.29 -11.92 14.76
CA ASP A 93 -17.90 -12.06 13.46
C ASP A 93 -16.81 -12.38 12.42
N PRO A 94 -16.93 -13.49 11.68
CA PRO A 94 -15.99 -13.84 10.61
C PRO A 94 -15.84 -12.75 9.55
N LYS A 95 -16.91 -12.02 9.22
CA LYS A 95 -16.89 -10.97 8.19
C LYS A 95 -16.03 -9.79 8.64
N SER A 96 -16.23 -9.30 9.85
CA SER A 96 -15.42 -8.24 10.48
C SER A 96 -13.97 -8.68 10.65
N THR A 97 -13.74 -9.94 11.02
CA THR A 97 -12.39 -10.51 11.17
C THR A 97 -11.67 -10.55 9.83
N ALA A 98 -12.32 -11.04 8.77
CA ALA A 98 -11.78 -11.03 7.41
C ALA A 98 -11.48 -9.61 6.93
N HIS A 99 -12.34 -8.64 7.26
CA HIS A 99 -12.12 -7.24 6.91
C HIS A 99 -10.91 -6.65 7.63
N GLY A 100 -10.73 -6.94 8.92
CA GLY A 100 -9.53 -6.54 9.66
C GLY A 100 -8.25 -7.16 9.09
N MET A 101 -8.27 -8.46 8.77
CA MET A 101 -7.14 -9.13 8.13
C MET A 101 -6.83 -8.53 6.74
N LEU A 102 -7.85 -8.15 5.97
CA LEU A 102 -7.69 -7.50 4.67
C LEU A 102 -7.00 -6.13 4.80
N VAL A 103 -7.46 -5.28 5.72
CA VAL A 103 -6.86 -3.96 5.97
C VAL A 103 -5.39 -4.12 6.38
N LEU A 104 -5.10 -5.01 7.34
CA LEU A 104 -3.73 -5.28 7.79
C LEU A 104 -2.86 -5.85 6.66
N SER A 105 -3.40 -6.74 5.83
CA SER A 105 -2.66 -7.30 4.68
C SER A 105 -2.28 -6.20 3.69
N VAL A 106 -3.20 -5.27 3.40
CA VAL A 106 -2.92 -4.17 2.48
C VAL A 106 -1.93 -3.17 3.10
N MET A 107 -2.14 -2.77 4.35
CA MET A 107 -1.31 -1.74 4.99
C MET A 107 0.09 -2.22 5.41
N LEU A 108 0.28 -3.53 5.64
CA LEU A 108 1.58 -4.09 6.03
C LEU A 108 2.24 -4.84 4.88
N CYS A 109 1.54 -5.80 4.27
CA CYS A 109 2.15 -6.69 3.28
C CYS A 109 2.23 -6.06 1.89
N ASP A 110 1.12 -5.49 1.39
CA ASP A 110 1.14 -4.82 0.08
C ASP A 110 2.01 -3.56 0.13
N ALA A 111 1.94 -2.77 1.21
CA ALA A 111 2.77 -1.58 1.39
C ALA A 111 4.28 -1.91 1.44
N ALA A 112 4.68 -2.98 2.12
CA ALA A 112 6.08 -3.44 2.14
C ALA A 112 6.57 -3.89 0.75
N ARG A 113 5.66 -4.38 -0.11
CA ARG A 113 5.99 -4.84 -1.46
C ARG A 113 6.01 -3.70 -2.49
N PHE A 114 5.18 -2.68 -2.32
CA PHE A 114 4.96 -1.64 -3.32
C PHE A 114 5.24 -0.25 -2.71
N PRO A 115 6.45 0.32 -2.90
CA PRO A 115 6.81 1.61 -2.32
C PRO A 115 5.86 2.76 -2.69
N ALA A 116 5.36 2.78 -3.93
CA ALA A 116 4.37 3.76 -4.36
C ALA A 116 3.04 3.68 -3.57
N LEU A 117 2.67 2.50 -3.10
CA LEU A 117 1.50 2.32 -2.23
C LEU A 117 1.78 2.84 -0.82
N ALA A 118 2.98 2.58 -0.28
CA ALA A 118 3.39 3.10 1.02
C ALA A 118 3.41 4.64 1.02
N ASP A 119 3.97 5.25 -0.03
CA ASP A 119 3.94 6.71 -0.23
C ASP A 119 2.50 7.24 -0.30
N ALA A 120 1.66 6.62 -1.13
CA ALA A 120 0.25 6.96 -1.25
C ALA A 120 -0.51 6.87 0.09
N MET A 121 -0.26 5.83 0.89
CA MET A 121 -0.84 5.65 2.23
C MET A 121 -0.35 6.70 3.22
N SER A 122 0.92 7.12 3.14
CA SER A 122 1.47 8.14 4.04
C SER A 122 0.70 9.46 3.94
N ARG A 123 0.26 9.83 2.74
CA ARG A 123 -0.53 11.05 2.48
C ARG A 123 -1.93 11.01 3.12
N ILE A 124 -2.50 9.83 3.28
CA ILE A 124 -3.83 9.62 3.88
C ILE A 124 -3.76 9.07 5.30
N TRP A 125 -2.58 9.05 5.94
CA TRP A 125 -2.39 8.39 7.22
C TRP A 125 -3.32 8.92 8.31
N MET A 126 -3.39 10.25 8.45
CA MET A 126 -4.20 10.90 9.49
C MET A 126 -5.67 11.08 9.09
N THR A 127 -5.92 11.40 7.82
CA THR A 127 -7.28 11.66 7.31
C THR A 127 -8.08 10.38 7.06
N GLY A 128 -7.37 9.29 6.78
CA GLY A 128 -7.95 8.12 6.14
C GLY A 128 -8.30 8.38 4.67
N GLY A 129 -8.62 7.32 3.94
CA GLY A 129 -9.05 7.40 2.55
C GLY A 129 -9.26 6.04 1.93
N ARG A 130 -9.87 6.00 0.73
CA ARG A 130 -9.94 4.74 -0.03
C ARG A 130 -8.61 4.50 -0.72
N LEU A 131 -8.31 3.22 -0.95
CA LEU A 131 -7.13 2.80 -1.72
C LEU A 131 -7.03 3.49 -3.10
N THR A 132 -8.16 3.73 -3.75
CA THR A 132 -8.21 4.43 -5.05
C THR A 132 -7.80 5.88 -4.97
N ASP A 133 -8.13 6.55 -3.86
CA ASP A 133 -7.85 7.98 -3.65
C ASP A 133 -6.34 8.17 -3.45
N ALA A 134 -5.70 7.21 -2.77
CA ALA A 134 -4.27 7.18 -2.53
C ALA A 134 -3.45 7.01 -3.83
N VAL A 135 -3.90 6.12 -4.72
CA VAL A 135 -3.23 5.81 -6.01
C VAL A 135 -3.53 6.86 -7.09
N GLY A 136 -4.70 7.51 -7.06
CA GLY A 136 -5.10 8.54 -8.00
C GLY A 136 -4.39 9.89 -7.84
N ALA A 137 -3.94 10.22 -6.62
CA ALA A 137 -3.26 11.49 -6.33
C ALA A 137 -1.87 11.63 -6.98
N GLY A 138 -1.30 10.55 -7.54
CA GLY A 138 -0.04 10.58 -8.30
C GLY A 138 -0.19 10.81 -9.80
N LYS A 139 -1.41 10.95 -10.34
CA LYS A 139 -1.68 11.11 -11.79
C LYS A 139 -2.37 12.44 -12.15
N SER A 140 -2.14 13.50 -11.38
CA SER A 140 -2.59 14.86 -11.73
C SER A 140 -1.40 15.78 -12.01
N SER A 141 -0.62 15.45 -13.05
CA SER A 141 0.24 16.44 -13.71
C SER A 141 0.53 15.97 -15.14
N ASN A 142 -0.50 16.06 -15.99
CA ASN A 142 -0.38 16.29 -17.43
C ASN A 142 -1.72 15.97 -18.10
N ARG A 143 -2.67 16.91 -18.01
CA ARG A 143 -3.68 17.08 -19.05
C ARG A 143 -3.91 18.57 -19.24
N HIS A 144 -3.18 19.10 -20.22
CA HIS A 144 -3.57 20.16 -21.13
C HIS A 144 -4.62 21.15 -20.63
N GLN A 145 -4.15 22.32 -20.16
CA GLN A 145 -4.89 23.55 -20.43
C GLN A 145 -4.89 23.76 -21.96
N SER A 146 -6.05 23.58 -22.58
CA SER A 146 -6.29 23.97 -23.97
C SER A 146 -7.37 25.04 -23.99
N LYS A 147 -6.93 26.27 -24.25
CA LYS A 147 -7.53 27.31 -25.11
C LYS A 147 -9.06 27.45 -25.03
N GLY A 148 -9.60 28.59 -24.61
CA GLY A 148 -9.26 29.90 -25.16
C GLY A 148 -10.44 30.36 -26.02
N VAL A 149 -11.30 31.16 -25.40
CA VAL A 149 -12.53 31.72 -25.97
C VAL A 149 -12.20 32.72 -27.06
N GLY A 150 -12.92 32.61 -28.19
CA GLY A 150 -13.35 33.71 -29.06
C GLY A 150 -12.32 34.75 -29.53
N ALA A 151 -11.91 34.65 -30.79
CA ALA A 151 -11.33 35.78 -31.52
C ALA A 151 -12.35 36.92 -31.71
N PRO A 152 -11.89 38.17 -31.83
CA PRO A 152 -11.95 38.78 -33.16
C PRO A 152 -10.73 39.62 -33.58
N LYS A 153 -10.36 39.39 -34.85
CA LYS A 153 -10.01 40.33 -35.95
C LYS A 153 -9.01 41.50 -35.74
N LYS A 154 -7.87 41.33 -36.44
CA LYS A 154 -7.05 42.29 -37.24
C LYS A 154 -6.64 43.65 -36.66
N GLU A 155 -5.33 43.84 -36.53
CA GLU A 155 -4.61 44.93 -37.22
C GLU A 155 -3.11 44.58 -37.39
N ARG A 156 -2.53 44.96 -38.54
CA ARG A 156 -1.13 44.71 -38.95
C ARG A 156 -0.28 45.92 -38.58
N GLY A 157 0.92 45.68 -38.04
CA GLY A 157 2.02 46.66 -37.94
C GLY A 157 3.39 45.96 -37.83
N PRO A 158 4.50 46.52 -38.35
CA PRO A 158 5.66 45.73 -38.81
C PRO A 158 6.87 45.68 -37.85
N LEU A 159 7.57 44.53 -37.94
CA LEU A 159 9.01 44.22 -37.77
C LEU A 159 9.94 45.15 -36.96
N ARG A 160 10.51 44.58 -35.88
CA ARG A 160 11.88 44.68 -35.33
C ARG A 160 11.90 43.74 -34.11
N GLY A 161 12.83 42.84 -33.82
CA GLY A 161 14.17 42.48 -34.27
C GLY A 161 14.80 41.69 -33.11
N LEU A 162 15.76 40.81 -33.42
CA LEU A 162 16.77 40.21 -32.51
C LEU A 162 16.45 38.88 -31.77
N VAL A 163 16.97 37.82 -32.41
CA VAL A 163 17.95 36.83 -31.90
C VAL A 163 17.46 35.62 -31.09
N SER A 164 17.70 34.45 -31.71
CA SER A 164 17.75 33.10 -31.17
C SER A 164 18.89 32.88 -30.17
N THR A 165 18.63 32.07 -29.14
CA THR A 165 19.59 31.03 -28.72
C THR A 165 18.86 29.77 -28.24
N PRO A 166 19.22 28.57 -28.73
CA PRO A 166 18.73 27.29 -28.24
C PRO A 166 19.57 26.82 -27.05
N TYR A 167 18.97 26.05 -26.12
CA TYR A 167 19.73 25.40 -25.06
C TYR A 167 20.72 24.39 -25.63
N ASP A 168 22.01 24.61 -25.35
CA ASP A 168 23.13 23.72 -25.61
C ASP A 168 23.01 22.43 -24.76
N LEU A 169 22.83 21.29 -25.43
CA LEU A 169 23.06 19.97 -24.86
C LEU A 169 24.53 19.58 -25.11
N ARG A 170 25.38 19.68 -24.09
CA ARG A 170 26.71 19.04 -24.09
C ARG A 170 26.78 17.92 -23.06
N PHE A 171 26.80 16.69 -23.56
CA PHE A 171 27.31 15.51 -22.85
C PHE A 171 28.82 15.43 -23.04
N PRO A 172 29.63 15.14 -22.01
CA PRO A 172 30.98 14.64 -22.23
C PRO A 172 30.97 13.10 -22.29
N SER A 173 31.38 12.57 -23.45
CA SER A 173 31.76 11.18 -23.66
C SER A 173 33.27 11.03 -23.62
N ARG A 174 33.75 10.11 -22.76
CA ARG A 174 34.97 9.27 -22.79
C ARG A 174 36.32 9.84 -23.28
N GLY A 175 37.33 9.71 -22.41
CA GLY A 175 38.38 8.69 -22.62
C GLY A 175 39.85 9.15 -22.60
N SER A 176 40.65 8.42 -21.79
CA SER A 176 42.12 8.14 -21.88
C SER A 176 43.09 9.32 -21.69
N THR A 177 44.25 9.25 -21.02
CA THR A 177 45.26 8.21 -20.70
C THR A 177 46.03 8.66 -19.42
N GLU A 178 46.32 7.77 -18.47
CA GLU A 178 47.68 7.24 -18.17
C GLU A 178 48.85 8.27 -18.10
N GLN A 179 49.39 8.50 -16.88
CA GLN A 179 50.81 8.53 -16.49
C GLN A 179 50.92 9.09 -15.05
N GLU A 180 51.26 8.26 -14.06
CA GLU A 180 52.64 8.00 -13.60
C GLU A 180 53.16 9.14 -12.70
N ARG A 181 53.22 8.90 -11.38
CA ARG A 181 54.47 8.82 -10.61
C ARG A 181 54.21 8.64 -9.12
N MET A 182 55.08 7.81 -8.55
CA MET A 182 55.39 7.64 -7.13
C MET A 182 55.66 8.97 -6.44
#